data_AF-A0A3M1AG29-F1
#
_entry.id   AF-A0A3M1AG29-F1
#
_cell.length_a   1.000
_cell.length_b   1.000
_cell.length_c   1.000
_cell.angle_alpha   90.00
_cell.angle_beta   90.00
_cell.angle_gamma   90.00
#
_symmetry.space_group_name_H-M   'P 1'
#
loop_
_entity.id
_entity.type
_entity.pdbx_description
1 polymer ?
#
loop_
_entity_poly.entity_id
_entity_poly.type
_entity_poly.pdbx_seq_one_letter_code
_entity_poly.pdbx_strand_id
1 'polypeptide(L)'
;KKKLTRRQIKEDKLVTYYFKTTDYLRQNSRFLSSLIIGLAIIVFLTFLYAKNKSAKEENAAVELTKAKAEYFQKNYESAIKLLEDLVEEYGGTKSGTVGLYYLADAYFNLKKYEQAEQYFREYLDRGGDDILEAASLSGLAACLEQKGQYLEAAKTYEKAAEKYKNSFLAPESLFNAARCYELAGEKELAKQKLKEILERYKDTNIKNDVEIYLAELSSQTYKN
;
A
#
# COMPACT_ATOMS: atom_id res chain seq x y z
N LYS A 1 62.65 23.79 -38.72
CA LYS A 1 61.55 23.16 -37.94
C LYS A 1 60.28 23.99 -38.11
N LYS A 2 59.30 23.57 -38.92
CA LYS A 2 58.00 24.26 -39.05
C LYS A 2 57.21 24.04 -37.74
N LYS A 3 56.83 25.12 -37.04
CA LYS A 3 55.99 25.06 -35.83
C LYS A 3 54.52 24.93 -36.26
N LEU A 4 53.86 23.86 -35.82
CA LEU A 4 52.44 23.60 -36.09
C LEU A 4 51.59 24.69 -35.43
N THR A 5 50.56 25.18 -36.15
CA THR A 5 49.62 26.17 -35.61
C THR A 5 48.63 25.52 -34.64
N ARG A 6 48.11 26.27 -33.65
CA ARG A 6 47.18 25.76 -32.61
C ARG A 6 45.95 25.03 -33.19
N ARG A 7 45.51 25.40 -34.39
CA ARG A 7 44.41 24.76 -35.13
C ARG A 7 44.81 23.37 -35.65
N GLN A 8 45.99 23.24 -36.25
CA GLN A 8 46.54 21.97 -36.72
C GLN A 8 46.78 20.98 -35.58
N ILE A 9 47.21 21.46 -34.41
CA ILE A 9 47.37 20.63 -33.20
C ILE A 9 46.01 20.11 -32.68
N LYS A 10 44.93 20.91 -32.80
CA LYS A 10 43.58 20.49 -32.42
C LYS A 10 43.00 19.49 -33.41
N GLU A 11 43.16 19.73 -34.72
CA GLU A 11 42.73 18.82 -35.78
C GLU A 11 43.46 17.48 -35.68
N ASP A 12 44.78 17.47 -35.45
CA ASP A 12 45.58 16.26 -35.28
C ASP A 12 45.17 15.44 -34.05
N LYS A 13 44.83 16.10 -32.92
CA LYS A 13 44.29 15.42 -31.74
C LYS A 13 42.92 14.80 -31.98
N LEU A 14 42.04 15.49 -32.71
CA LEU A 14 40.71 14.96 -33.05
C LEU A 14 40.82 13.79 -34.02
N VAL A 15 41.70 13.89 -35.01
CA VAL A 15 41.99 12.84 -35.99
C VAL A 15 42.63 11.62 -35.30
N THR A 16 43.59 11.83 -34.40
CA THR A 16 44.20 10.76 -33.60
C THR A 16 43.18 10.10 -32.67
N TYR A 17 42.32 10.89 -32.02
CA TYR A 17 41.23 10.35 -31.20
C TYR A 17 40.25 9.54 -32.04
N TYR A 18 39.88 10.03 -33.23
CA TYR A 18 39.05 9.33 -34.19
C TYR A 18 39.66 7.99 -34.62
N PHE A 19 40.94 7.97 -35.02
CA PHE A 19 41.60 6.72 -35.40
C PHE A 19 41.72 5.75 -34.23
N LYS A 20 42.06 6.24 -33.03
CA LYS A 20 42.15 5.42 -31.82
C LYS A 20 40.81 4.81 -31.41
N THR A 21 39.71 5.56 -31.52
CA THR A 21 38.36 5.01 -31.26
C THR A 21 37.96 4.03 -32.36
N THR A 22 38.23 4.31 -33.64
CA THR A 22 37.90 3.37 -34.73
C THR A 22 38.70 2.07 -34.66
N ASP A 23 39.99 2.13 -34.28
CA ASP A 23 40.83 0.94 -34.14
C ASP A 23 40.43 0.12 -32.92
N TYR A 24 40.08 0.76 -31.80
CA TYR A 24 39.55 0.07 -30.63
C TYR A 24 38.21 -0.62 -30.91
N LEU A 25 37.30 0.06 -31.62
CA LEU A 25 36.03 -0.52 -32.05
C LEU A 25 36.21 -1.69 -33.03
N ARG A 26 37.21 -1.63 -33.93
CA ARG A 26 37.54 -2.74 -34.85
C ARG A 26 38.17 -3.93 -34.14
N GLN A 27 39.17 -3.69 -33.31
CA GLN A 27 39.92 -4.72 -32.58
C GLN A 27 39.04 -5.47 -31.57
N ASN A 28 38.09 -4.77 -30.94
CA ASN A 28 37.17 -5.32 -29.96
C ASN A 28 35.73 -5.49 -30.51
N SER A 29 35.55 -5.50 -31.83
CA SER A 29 34.23 -5.49 -32.50
C SER A 29 33.35 -6.67 -32.11
N ARG A 30 33.91 -7.88 -31.96
CA ARG A 30 33.18 -9.08 -31.52
C ARG A 30 32.64 -8.95 -30.09
N PHE A 31 33.43 -8.34 -29.20
CA PHE A 31 33.01 -8.08 -27.82
C PHE A 31 31.94 -7.00 -27.77
N LEU A 32 32.10 -5.91 -28.52
CA LEU A 32 31.11 -4.84 -28.61
C LEU A 32 29.79 -5.33 -29.22
N SER A 33 29.82 -6.16 -30.27
CA SER A 33 28.62 -6.78 -30.81
C SER A 33 27.95 -7.72 -29.79
N SER A 34 28.72 -8.48 -29.01
CA SER A 34 28.17 -9.33 -27.94
C SER A 34 27.51 -8.52 -26.83
N LEU A 35 28.07 -7.36 -26.46
CA LEU A 35 27.48 -6.44 -25.50
C LEU A 35 26.17 -5.84 -26.01
N ILE A 36 26.13 -5.40 -27.27
CA ILE A 36 24.91 -4.83 -27.89
C ILE A 36 23.81 -5.90 -27.99
N ILE A 37 24.15 -7.12 -28.41
CA ILE A 37 23.21 -8.24 -28.47
C ILE A 37 22.71 -8.60 -27.06
N GLY A 38 23.60 -8.66 -26.07
CA GLY A 38 23.23 -8.90 -24.68
C GLY A 38 22.27 -7.83 -24.15
N LEU A 39 22.54 -6.55 -24.41
CA LEU A 39 21.65 -5.44 -24.05
C LEU A 39 20.30 -5.57 -24.77
N ALA A 40 20.29 -5.88 -26.07
CA ALA A 40 19.07 -6.05 -26.84
C ALA A 40 18.21 -7.22 -26.32
N ILE A 41 18.84 -8.33 -25.91
CA ILE A 41 18.14 -9.46 -25.27
C ILE A 41 17.53 -9.03 -23.93
N ILE A 42 18.27 -8.30 -23.09
CA ILE A 42 17.74 -7.80 -21.81
C ILE A 42 16.53 -6.89 -22.05
N VAL A 43 16.64 -5.93 -22.98
CA VAL A 43 15.53 -5.04 -23.34
C VAL A 43 14.34 -5.85 -23.86
N PHE A 44 14.56 -6.81 -24.75
CA PHE A 44 13.51 -7.68 -25.28
C PHE A 44 12.83 -8.52 -24.19
N LEU A 45 13.59 -9.12 -23.28
CA LEU A 45 13.06 -9.89 -22.16
C LEU A 45 12.26 -9.01 -21.20
N THR A 46 12.74 -7.80 -20.89
CA THR A 46 12.00 -6.84 -20.06
C THR A 46 10.70 -6.40 -20.72
N PHE A 47 10.70 -6.21 -22.03
CA PHE A 47 9.50 -5.88 -22.80
C PHE A 47 8.48 -7.04 -22.79
N LEU A 48 8.92 -8.28 -23.02
CA LEU A 48 8.05 -9.45 -22.93
C LEU A 48 7.48 -9.63 -21.52
N TYR A 49 8.31 -9.46 -20.48
CA TYR A 49 7.88 -9.52 -19.09
C TYR A 49 6.82 -8.45 -18.79
N ALA A 50 7.04 -7.20 -19.22
CA ALA A 50 6.09 -6.11 -19.05
C ALA A 50 4.76 -6.38 -19.77
N LYS A 51 4.80 -6.88 -21.01
CA LYS A 51 3.60 -7.25 -21.77
C LYS A 51 2.80 -8.36 -21.09
N ASN A 52 3.47 -9.41 -20.63
CA ASN A 52 2.83 -10.51 -19.90
C ASN A 52 2.24 -10.05 -18.56
N LYS A 53 2.97 -9.22 -17.81
CA LYS A 53 2.48 -8.62 -16.56
C LYS A 53 1.24 -7.76 -16.79
N SER A 54 1.22 -6.96 -17.85
CA SER A 54 0.07 -6.13 -18.22
C SER A 54 -1.17 -6.97 -18.56
N ALA A 55 -1.01 -8.06 -19.32
CA ALA A 55 -2.12 -8.95 -19.66
C ALA A 55 -2.67 -9.68 -18.42
N LYS A 56 -1.78 -10.12 -17.51
CA LYS A 56 -2.20 -10.71 -16.22
C LYS A 56 -2.97 -9.71 -15.36
N GLU A 57 -2.54 -8.46 -15.30
CA GLU A 57 -3.26 -7.41 -14.58
C GLU A 57 -4.65 -7.15 -15.19
N GLU A 58 -4.77 -7.14 -16.51
CA GLU A 58 -6.06 -6.93 -17.19
C GLU A 58 -7.07 -8.03 -16.84
N ASN A 59 -6.65 -9.30 -16.90
CA ASN A 59 -7.51 -10.42 -16.50
C ASN A 59 -7.86 -10.35 -15.00
N ALA A 60 -6.89 -10.06 -14.14
CA ALA A 60 -7.11 -9.89 -12.72
C ALA A 60 -8.11 -8.77 -12.40
N ALA A 61 -8.06 -7.66 -13.14
CA ALA A 61 -8.99 -6.55 -12.98
C ALA A 61 -10.43 -6.91 -13.36
N VAL A 62 -10.60 -7.75 -14.38
CA VAL A 62 -11.92 -8.29 -14.76
C VAL A 62 -12.49 -9.18 -13.66
N GLU A 63 -11.69 -10.11 -13.12
CA GLU A 63 -12.14 -10.98 -12.03
C GLU A 63 -12.43 -10.19 -10.75
N LEU A 64 -11.58 -9.21 -10.40
CA LEU A 64 -11.84 -8.29 -9.30
C LEU A 64 -13.15 -7.53 -9.49
N THR A 65 -13.47 -7.11 -10.71
CA THR A 65 -14.73 -6.40 -11.00
C THR A 65 -15.95 -7.27 -10.72
N LYS A 66 -15.93 -8.54 -11.14
CA LYS A 66 -17.02 -9.50 -10.84
C LYS A 66 -17.14 -9.72 -9.33
N ALA A 67 -16.02 -9.94 -8.66
CA ALA A 67 -15.99 -10.21 -7.23
C ALA A 67 -16.52 -9.01 -6.41
N LYS A 68 -16.13 -7.79 -6.79
CA LYS A 68 -16.66 -6.55 -6.21
C LYS A 68 -18.17 -6.40 -6.42
N ALA A 69 -18.70 -6.81 -7.58
CA ALA A 69 -20.13 -6.74 -7.83
C ALA A 69 -20.93 -7.61 -6.84
N GLU A 70 -20.48 -8.82 -6.53
CA GLU A 70 -21.09 -9.66 -5.49
C GLU A 70 -20.91 -9.04 -4.09
N TYR A 71 -19.72 -8.55 -3.78
CA TYR A 71 -19.41 -7.91 -2.50
C TYR A 71 -20.32 -6.71 -2.22
N PHE A 72 -20.51 -5.81 -3.19
CA PHE A 72 -21.36 -4.62 -3.01
C PHE A 72 -22.86 -4.96 -2.95
N GLN A 73 -23.26 -6.12 -3.48
CA GLN A 73 -24.59 -6.70 -3.28
C GLN A 73 -24.75 -7.41 -1.92
N LYS A 74 -23.68 -7.43 -1.10
CA LYS A 74 -23.59 -8.12 0.20
C LYS A 74 -23.71 -9.65 0.09
N ASN A 75 -23.50 -10.20 -1.11
CA ASN A 75 -23.40 -11.64 -1.33
C ASN A 75 -22.00 -12.12 -0.95
N TYR A 76 -21.63 -11.98 0.33
CA TYR A 76 -20.25 -12.15 0.79
C TYR A 76 -19.71 -13.56 0.55
N GLU A 77 -20.53 -14.60 0.66
CA GLU A 77 -20.12 -15.98 0.37
C GLU A 77 -19.75 -16.18 -1.11
N SER A 78 -20.49 -15.56 -2.03
CA SER A 78 -20.17 -15.59 -3.46
C SER A 78 -18.93 -14.76 -3.77
N ALA A 79 -18.83 -13.57 -3.16
CA ALA A 79 -17.68 -12.69 -3.30
C ALA A 79 -16.39 -13.38 -2.83
N ILE A 80 -16.42 -14.04 -1.67
CA ILE A 80 -15.27 -14.76 -1.10
C ILE A 80 -14.71 -15.77 -2.11
N LYS A 81 -15.55 -16.60 -2.72
CA LYS A 81 -15.08 -17.59 -3.72
C LYS A 81 -14.33 -16.94 -4.88
N LEU A 82 -14.92 -15.88 -5.45
CA LEU A 82 -14.31 -15.15 -6.57
C LEU A 82 -13.01 -14.43 -6.16
N LEU A 83 -12.95 -13.94 -4.93
CA LEU A 83 -11.78 -13.25 -4.39
C LEU A 83 -10.65 -14.23 -4.04
N GLU A 84 -10.98 -15.43 -3.54
CA GLU A 84 -10.00 -16.50 -3.31
C GLU A 84 -9.35 -16.93 -4.62
N ASP A 85 -10.16 -17.23 -5.65
CA ASP A 85 -9.67 -17.57 -6.99
C ASP A 85 -8.77 -16.45 -7.56
N LEU A 86 -9.18 -15.18 -7.41
CA LEU A 86 -8.39 -14.02 -7.82
C LEU A 86 -7.05 -13.93 -7.08
N VAL A 87 -7.03 -14.13 -5.75
CA VAL A 87 -5.81 -14.02 -4.95
C VAL A 87 -4.85 -15.18 -5.24
N GLU A 88 -5.38 -16.38 -5.46
CA GLU A 88 -4.60 -17.57 -5.82
C GLU A 88 -3.98 -17.43 -7.21
N GLU A 89 -4.76 -17.08 -8.23
CA GLU A 89 -4.29 -17.03 -9.61
C GLU A 89 -3.51 -15.74 -9.93
N TYR A 90 -3.92 -14.61 -9.34
CA TYR A 90 -3.44 -13.28 -9.68
C TYR A 90 -2.80 -12.52 -8.51
N GLY A 91 -2.38 -13.19 -7.43
CA GLY A 91 -1.80 -12.54 -6.25
C GLY A 91 -0.61 -11.60 -6.54
N GLY A 92 0.17 -11.83 -7.59
CA GLY A 92 1.28 -10.94 -7.99
C GLY A 92 0.87 -9.65 -8.72
N THR A 93 -0.44 -9.41 -8.91
CA THR A 93 -0.99 -8.25 -9.62
C THR A 93 -1.55 -7.22 -8.63
N LYS A 94 -1.72 -5.97 -9.05
CA LYS A 94 -2.35 -4.93 -8.22
C LYS A 94 -3.79 -5.32 -7.88
N SER A 95 -4.53 -5.84 -8.86
CA SER A 95 -5.90 -6.31 -8.65
C SER A 95 -5.97 -7.47 -7.66
N GLY A 96 -5.02 -8.41 -7.71
CA GLY A 96 -4.89 -9.48 -6.71
C GLY A 96 -4.63 -8.95 -5.30
N THR A 97 -3.75 -7.95 -5.16
CA THR A 97 -3.55 -7.28 -3.86
C THR A 97 -4.81 -6.56 -3.40
N VAL A 98 -5.48 -5.79 -4.25
CA VAL A 98 -6.77 -5.17 -3.88
C VAL A 98 -7.81 -6.22 -3.49
N GLY A 99 -7.81 -7.39 -4.15
CA GLY A 99 -8.65 -8.53 -3.82
C GLY A 99 -8.51 -8.97 -2.36
N LEU A 100 -7.30 -8.96 -1.79
CA LEU A 100 -7.08 -9.30 -0.38
C LEU A 100 -7.87 -8.42 0.59
N TYR A 101 -7.95 -7.11 0.33
CA TYR A 101 -8.73 -6.20 1.17
C TYR A 101 -10.22 -6.58 1.16
N TYR A 102 -10.80 -6.76 -0.03
CA TYR A 102 -12.21 -7.14 -0.15
C TYR A 102 -12.48 -8.53 0.42
N LEU A 103 -11.52 -9.45 0.31
CA LEU A 103 -11.62 -10.80 0.86
C LEU A 103 -11.65 -10.75 2.38
N ALA A 104 -10.72 -10.02 2.97
CA ALA A 104 -10.65 -9.79 4.41
C ALA A 104 -11.93 -9.15 4.94
N ASP A 105 -12.42 -8.10 4.28
CA ASP A 105 -13.64 -7.41 4.70
C ASP A 105 -14.91 -8.28 4.52
N ALA A 106 -15.00 -9.06 3.44
CA ALA A 106 -16.08 -10.02 3.27
C ALA A 106 -16.09 -11.07 4.39
N TYR A 107 -14.91 -11.60 4.75
CA TYR A 107 -14.75 -12.49 5.90
C TYR A 107 -15.18 -11.82 7.21
N PHE A 108 -14.80 -10.56 7.42
CA PHE A 108 -15.20 -9.78 8.59
C PHE A 108 -16.72 -9.63 8.70
N ASN A 109 -17.39 -9.30 7.58
CA ASN A 109 -18.85 -9.18 7.52
C ASN A 109 -19.57 -10.50 7.84
N LEU A 110 -18.94 -11.64 7.54
CA LEU A 110 -19.43 -12.98 7.93
C LEU A 110 -18.99 -13.40 9.34
N LYS A 111 -18.42 -12.49 10.13
CA LYS A 111 -17.92 -12.70 11.51
C LYS A 111 -16.81 -13.76 11.61
N LYS A 112 -16.12 -14.00 10.50
CA LYS A 112 -14.97 -14.92 10.41
C LYS A 112 -13.69 -14.11 10.66
N TYR A 113 -13.51 -13.69 11.91
CA TYR A 113 -12.50 -12.69 12.29
C TYR A 113 -11.06 -13.20 12.14
N GLU A 114 -10.82 -14.51 12.31
CA GLU A 114 -9.51 -15.12 12.11
C GLU A 114 -9.06 -15.04 10.65
N GLN A 115 -9.95 -15.41 9.71
CA GLN A 115 -9.66 -15.28 8.28
C GLN A 115 -9.50 -13.82 7.86
N ALA A 116 -10.39 -12.95 8.36
CA ALA A 116 -10.32 -11.52 8.07
C ALA A 116 -8.99 -10.91 8.50
N GLU A 117 -8.55 -11.19 9.73
CA GLU A 117 -7.24 -10.77 10.24
C GLU A 117 -6.09 -11.25 9.35
N GLN A 118 -6.10 -12.54 8.98
CA GLN A 118 -5.05 -13.11 8.12
C GLN A 118 -4.93 -12.33 6.81
N TYR A 119 -6.04 -12.10 6.10
CA TYR A 119 -6.00 -11.43 4.79
C TYR A 119 -5.76 -9.92 4.90
N PHE A 120 -6.21 -9.24 5.96
CA PHE A 120 -5.82 -7.85 6.20
C PHE A 120 -4.31 -7.71 6.43
N ARG A 121 -3.70 -8.62 7.21
CA ARG A 121 -2.24 -8.63 7.40
C ARG A 121 -1.51 -8.90 6.09
N GLU A 122 -1.98 -9.86 5.31
CA GLU A 122 -1.38 -10.16 4.00
C GLU A 122 -1.46 -8.96 3.03
N TYR A 123 -2.59 -8.23 3.03
CA TYR A 123 -2.71 -6.99 2.27
C TYR A 123 -1.64 -5.97 2.69
N LEU A 124 -1.50 -5.75 4.01
CA LEU A 124 -0.56 -4.78 4.57
C LEU A 124 0.90 -5.16 4.32
N ASP A 125 1.22 -6.45 4.26
CA ASP A 125 2.55 -6.94 3.92
C ASP A 125 2.88 -6.72 2.43
N ARG A 126 1.90 -6.87 1.54
CA ARG A 126 2.08 -6.61 0.10
C ARG A 126 2.12 -5.12 -0.24
N GLY A 127 1.42 -4.31 0.55
CA GLY A 127 1.30 -2.87 0.34
C GLY A 127 0.37 -2.50 -0.81
N GLY A 128 -0.19 -1.30 -0.74
CA GLY A 128 -1.16 -0.78 -1.70
C GLY A 128 -1.19 0.74 -1.71
N ASP A 129 -2.33 1.32 -2.08
CA ASP A 129 -2.52 2.75 -1.94
C ASP A 129 -2.79 3.12 -0.47
N ASP A 130 -2.45 4.35 -0.09
CA ASP A 130 -2.54 4.80 1.31
C ASP A 130 -3.97 4.72 1.89
N ILE A 131 -5.00 4.82 1.03
CA ILE A 131 -6.40 4.77 1.47
C ILE A 131 -6.77 3.34 1.85
N LEU A 132 -6.49 2.36 0.99
CA LEU A 132 -6.78 0.96 1.28
C LEU A 132 -5.83 0.38 2.34
N GLU A 133 -4.61 0.86 2.47
CA GLU A 133 -3.74 0.52 3.62
C GLU A 133 -4.33 1.03 4.94
N ALA A 134 -4.80 2.28 4.99
CA ALA A 134 -5.48 2.80 6.18
C ALA A 134 -6.78 2.02 6.47
N ALA A 135 -7.57 1.70 5.45
CA ALA A 135 -8.78 0.89 5.59
C ALA A 135 -8.47 -0.52 6.10
N SER A 136 -7.40 -1.15 5.60
CA SER A 136 -6.96 -2.49 6.04
C SER A 136 -6.44 -2.48 7.47
N LEU A 137 -5.74 -1.41 7.89
CA LEU A 137 -5.36 -1.24 9.30
C LEU A 137 -6.60 -1.10 10.19
N SER A 138 -7.60 -0.33 9.78
CA SER A 138 -8.86 -0.21 10.52
C SER A 138 -9.65 -1.52 10.56
N GLY A 139 -9.68 -2.28 9.45
CA GLY A 139 -10.31 -3.61 9.40
C GLY A 139 -9.58 -4.64 10.27
N LEU A 140 -8.25 -4.64 10.26
CA LEU A 140 -7.43 -5.44 11.16
C LEU A 140 -7.72 -5.09 12.63
N ALA A 141 -7.74 -3.79 12.95
CA ALA A 141 -8.04 -3.32 14.30
C ALA A 141 -9.46 -3.75 14.73
N ALA A 142 -10.44 -3.71 13.83
CA ALA A 142 -11.79 -4.21 14.08
C ALA A 142 -11.80 -5.71 14.39
N CYS A 143 -11.02 -6.52 13.65
CA CYS A 143 -10.87 -7.96 13.95
C CYS A 143 -10.31 -8.17 15.36
N LEU A 144 -9.26 -7.42 15.73
CA LEU A 144 -8.65 -7.47 17.05
C LEU A 144 -9.64 -7.04 18.15
N GLU A 145 -10.45 -6.00 17.92
CA GLU A 145 -11.51 -5.56 18.83
C GLU A 145 -12.55 -6.66 19.06
N GLN A 146 -13.03 -7.31 17.99
CA GLN A 146 -14.00 -8.41 18.09
C GLN A 146 -13.44 -9.64 18.83
N LYS A 147 -12.11 -9.83 18.81
CA LYS A 147 -11.41 -10.88 19.56
C LYS A 147 -11.07 -10.46 21.00
N GLY A 148 -11.45 -9.27 21.44
CA GLY A 148 -11.17 -8.74 22.78
C GLY A 148 -9.73 -8.26 22.98
N GLN A 149 -8.94 -8.14 21.91
CA GLN A 149 -7.55 -7.70 21.95
C GLN A 149 -7.46 -6.17 21.90
N TYR A 150 -8.15 -5.51 22.83
CA TYR A 150 -8.43 -4.07 22.78
C TYR A 150 -7.19 -3.17 22.72
N LEU A 151 -6.13 -3.49 23.46
CA LEU A 151 -4.91 -2.68 23.43
C LEU A 151 -4.18 -2.76 22.07
N GLU A 152 -4.19 -3.92 21.42
CA GLU A 152 -3.60 -4.08 20.08
C GLU A 152 -4.48 -3.43 19.02
N ALA A 153 -5.80 -3.57 19.15
CA ALA A 153 -6.79 -2.90 18.30
C ALA A 153 -6.59 -1.37 18.34
N ALA A 154 -6.48 -0.78 19.54
CA ALA A 154 -6.28 0.66 19.70
C ALA A 154 -5.03 1.17 18.98
N LYS A 155 -3.88 0.51 19.19
CA LYS A 155 -2.62 0.85 18.51
C LYS A 155 -2.70 0.68 16.99
N THR A 156 -3.48 -0.27 16.52
CA THR A 156 -3.65 -0.53 15.08
C THR A 156 -4.55 0.54 14.43
N TYR A 157 -5.61 0.97 15.11
CA TYR A 157 -6.41 2.12 14.70
C TYR A 157 -5.61 3.43 14.67
N GLU A 158 -4.68 3.65 15.62
CA GLU A 158 -3.77 4.80 15.56
C GLU A 158 -2.88 4.77 14.33
N LYS A 159 -2.35 3.58 13.97
CA LYS A 159 -1.58 3.41 12.73
C LYS A 159 -2.43 3.75 11.50
N ALA A 160 -3.71 3.33 11.49
CA ALA A 160 -4.63 3.68 10.40
C ALA A 160 -4.80 5.20 10.27
N ALA A 161 -5.01 5.89 11.40
CA ALA A 161 -5.14 7.34 11.45
C ALA A 161 -3.87 8.07 10.96
N GLU A 162 -2.68 7.62 11.38
CA GLU A 162 -1.43 8.26 10.96
C GLU A 162 -1.08 7.95 9.49
N LYS A 163 -1.41 6.74 9.01
CA LYS A 163 -1.19 6.35 7.61
C LYS A 163 -1.92 7.30 6.65
N TYR A 164 -3.11 7.75 7.00
CA TYR A 164 -3.88 8.68 6.18
C TYR A 164 -4.40 9.90 6.95
N LYS A 165 -3.45 10.60 7.56
CA LYS A 165 -3.64 11.68 8.55
C LYS A 165 -4.35 12.97 8.11
N ASN A 166 -4.55 13.17 6.81
CA ASN A 166 -5.29 14.30 6.25
C ASN A 166 -6.67 13.88 5.73
N SER A 167 -7.05 12.62 5.96
CA SER A 167 -8.32 12.07 5.53
C SER A 167 -9.44 12.38 6.48
N PHE A 168 -10.66 12.42 5.92
CA PHE A 168 -11.88 12.40 6.70
C PHE A 168 -12.04 11.10 7.53
N LEU A 169 -11.29 10.04 7.23
CA LEU A 169 -11.29 8.76 7.95
C LEU A 169 -10.42 8.74 9.22
N ALA A 170 -9.45 9.66 9.33
CA ALA A 170 -8.52 9.67 10.46
C ALA A 170 -9.21 9.96 11.81
N PRO A 171 -10.17 10.90 11.92
CA PRO A 171 -10.95 11.11 13.15
C PRO A 171 -11.68 9.85 13.62
N GLU A 172 -12.32 9.12 12.71
CA GLU A 172 -13.06 7.90 13.04
C GLU A 172 -12.12 6.80 13.55
N SER A 173 -10.96 6.65 12.92
CA SER A 173 -9.93 5.71 13.38
C SER A 173 -9.42 6.07 14.77
N LEU A 174 -9.14 7.35 15.05
CA LEU A 174 -8.75 7.80 16.40
C LEU A 174 -9.87 7.62 17.43
N PHE A 175 -11.13 7.79 17.03
CA PHE A 175 -12.27 7.58 17.92
C PHE A 175 -12.41 6.10 18.29
N ASN A 176 -12.26 5.20 17.32
CA ASN A 176 -12.23 3.76 17.57
C ASN A 176 -11.01 3.35 18.41
N ALA A 177 -9.85 3.98 18.20
CA ALA A 177 -8.70 3.81 19.09
C ALA A 177 -9.02 4.21 20.53
N ALA A 178 -9.67 5.37 20.73
CA ALA A 178 -10.07 5.83 22.06
C ALA A 178 -11.04 4.86 22.74
N ARG A 179 -12.03 4.34 22.01
CA ARG A 179 -12.96 3.31 22.52
C ARG A 179 -12.22 2.05 22.95
N CYS A 180 -11.31 1.56 22.12
CA CYS A 180 -10.49 0.39 22.44
C CYS A 180 -9.56 0.64 23.63
N TYR A 181 -8.98 1.85 23.76
CA TYR A 181 -8.18 2.21 24.93
C TYR A 181 -9.02 2.22 26.22
N GLU A 182 -10.26 2.72 26.20
CA GLU A 182 -11.14 2.61 27.37
C GLU A 182 -11.40 1.15 27.75
N LEU A 183 -11.75 0.31 26.77
CA LEU A 183 -12.02 -1.12 26.99
C LEU A 183 -10.78 -1.88 27.50
N ALA A 184 -9.59 -1.43 27.15
CA ALA A 184 -8.33 -1.95 27.68
C ALA A 184 -7.99 -1.43 29.09
N GLY A 185 -8.78 -0.51 29.65
CA GLY A 185 -8.53 0.15 30.94
C GLY A 185 -7.61 1.38 30.87
N GLU A 186 -7.13 1.73 29.67
CA GLU A 186 -6.19 2.83 29.42
C GLU A 186 -6.92 4.17 29.21
N LYS A 187 -7.69 4.59 30.23
CA LYS A 187 -8.60 5.75 30.14
C LYS A 187 -7.89 7.07 29.79
N GLU A 188 -6.66 7.27 30.26
CA GLU A 188 -5.92 8.49 29.95
C GLU A 188 -5.47 8.55 28.49
N LEU A 189 -5.07 7.41 27.91
CA LEU A 189 -4.79 7.32 26.47
C LEU A 189 -6.06 7.55 25.65
N ALA A 190 -7.20 6.99 26.07
CA ALA A 190 -8.49 7.25 25.43
C ALA A 190 -8.81 8.75 25.37
N LYS A 191 -8.72 9.45 26.51
CA LYS A 191 -8.92 10.91 26.59
C LYS A 191 -7.94 11.68 25.71
N GLN A 192 -6.67 11.28 25.67
CA GLN A 192 -5.67 11.91 24.82
C GLN A 192 -6.05 11.82 23.34
N LYS A 193 -6.49 10.65 22.87
CA LYS A 193 -6.92 10.46 21.48
C LYS A 193 -8.14 11.32 21.14
N LEU A 194 -9.12 11.41 22.03
CA LEU A 194 -10.30 12.26 21.82
C LEU A 194 -9.94 13.75 21.72
N LYS A 195 -9.04 14.22 22.60
CA LYS A 195 -8.53 15.60 22.52
C LYS A 195 -7.78 15.86 21.22
N GLU A 196 -6.95 14.91 20.78
CA GLU A 196 -6.25 14.98 19.49
C GLU A 196 -7.24 15.18 18.33
N ILE A 197 -8.39 14.49 18.36
CA ILE A 197 -9.44 14.67 17.33
C ILE A 197 -9.94 16.12 17.31
N LEU A 198 -10.30 16.68 18.47
CA LEU A 198 -10.85 18.03 18.60
C LEU A 198 -9.84 19.13 18.24
N GLU A 199 -8.55 18.91 18.50
CA GLU A 199 -7.48 19.85 18.20
C GLU A 199 -7.13 19.86 16.71
N ARG A 200 -7.02 18.68 16.11
CA ARG A 200 -6.48 18.49 14.76
C ARG A 200 -7.55 18.47 13.67
N TYR A 201 -8.76 18.00 13.96
CA TYR A 201 -9.84 17.82 12.99
C TYR A 201 -11.09 18.60 13.39
N LYS A 202 -10.95 19.94 13.44
CA LYS A 202 -11.97 20.86 13.98
C LYS A 202 -13.33 20.79 13.27
N ASP A 203 -13.32 20.43 11.98
CA ASP A 203 -14.50 20.34 11.12
C ASP A 203 -15.00 18.90 10.94
N THR A 204 -14.58 17.96 11.80
CA THR A 204 -15.03 16.57 11.73
C THR A 204 -16.53 16.45 12.04
N ASN A 205 -17.22 15.57 11.30
CA ASN A 205 -18.64 15.28 11.50
C ASN A 205 -18.92 14.56 12.83
N ILE A 206 -17.92 13.92 13.45
CA ILE A 206 -18.05 13.21 14.73
C ILE A 206 -17.73 14.08 15.95
N LYS A 207 -17.61 15.40 15.80
CA LYS A 207 -17.16 16.29 16.87
C LYS A 207 -18.02 16.17 18.14
N ASN A 208 -19.34 16.17 17.99
CA ASN A 208 -20.26 16.06 19.12
C ASN A 208 -20.11 14.73 19.86
N ASP A 209 -19.94 13.62 19.12
CA ASP A 209 -19.76 12.29 19.71
C ASP A 209 -18.44 12.22 20.51
N VAL A 210 -17.38 12.83 19.98
CA VAL A 210 -16.08 12.94 20.66
C VAL A 210 -16.20 13.75 21.97
N GLU A 211 -16.90 14.88 21.94
CA GLU A 211 -17.10 15.74 23.12
C GLU A 211 -17.93 15.02 24.21
N ILE A 212 -19.00 14.34 23.82
CA ILE A 212 -19.84 13.54 24.73
C ILE A 212 -19.00 12.44 25.38
N TYR A 213 -18.29 11.65 24.57
CA TYR A 213 -17.52 10.53 25.06
C TYR A 213 -16.35 10.96 25.97
N LEU A 214 -15.70 12.09 25.65
CA LEU A 214 -14.67 12.68 26.50
C LEU A 214 -15.23 13.15 27.86
N ALA A 215 -16.44 13.74 27.87
CA ALA A 215 -17.11 14.15 29.09
C ALA A 215 -17.49 12.96 29.97
N GLU A 216 -18.00 11.88 29.37
CA GLU A 216 -18.33 10.62 30.07
C GLU A 216 -17.09 10.03 30.75
N LEU A 217 -15.99 9.84 30.02
CA LEU A 217 -14.71 9.33 30.56
C LEU A 217 -14.18 10.20 31.71
N SER A 218 -14.32 11.52 31.59
CA SER A 218 -13.89 12.45 32.61
C SER A 218 -14.74 12.32 33.87
N SER A 219 -16.07 12.22 33.72
CA SER A 219 -17.01 12.08 34.84
C SER A 219 -16.82 10.78 35.64
N GLN A 220 -16.50 9.67 34.97
CA GLN A 220 -16.23 8.39 35.61
C GLN A 220 -14.98 8.42 36.49
N THR A 221 -14.00 9.27 36.16
CA THR A 221 -12.75 9.40 36.93
C THR A 221 -12.98 10.06 38.28
N TYR A 222 -14.01 10.92 38.42
CA TYR A 222 -14.33 11.60 39.68
C TYR A 222 -15.18 10.76 40.65
N LYS A 223 -15.71 9.61 40.20
CA LYS A 223 -16.59 8.75 41.01
C LYS A 223 -15.88 7.56 41.65
N ASN A 224 -14.61 7.32 41.30
CA ASN A 224 -13.74 6.28 41.88
C ASN A 224 -12.64 6.93 42.72
#